data_AF-A0A2E6J5I6-F1
#
_entry.id   AF-A0A2E6J5I6-F1
#
_cell.length_a   1.000
_cell.length_b   1.000
_cell.length_c   1.000
_cell.angle_alpha   90.00
_cell.angle_beta   90.00
_cell.angle_gamma   90.00
#
_symmetry.space_group_name_H-M   'P 1'
#
loop_
_entity.id
_entity.type
_entity.pdbx_description
1 polymer ?
#
loop_
_entity_poly.entity_id
_entity_poly.type
_entity_poly.pdbx_seq_one_letter_code
_entity_poly.pdbx_strand_id
1 'polypeptide(L)'
;MILNQEQFSFFKVNGYLIIPKILDPALCKKARDLLWSSLPKDTNIKRDDLSTHVGPFTEKDIEEDVTNLRQGYKWQLRSIGTDQLMIDLVYSEVLQQIAEELLGKDTLVKPKIGGKTMGQHGAAWPGGPVDPALDNEGARGIYATLPYGNKEKEPDFCHSDGHPFNLSLVGLIDEVLPKGGAFKVWPGSHKRLYPTFQMQYDQPRIAYYEHLPSYKGIIQSEAYEEEIKKVMQDTKPVDCYGSEGDVVFWHHRLAHMAGHNYSNKMRLAVLGDFIKKDLDENRAKPPQENMWQDWSLHLNEATETYSDEMARLQRLI
;
A
#
# COMPACT_ATOMS: atom_id res chain seq x y z
N MET A 1 23.57 6.24 -5.96
CA MET A 1 22.43 5.54 -6.57
C MET A 1 22.30 4.21 -5.86
N ILE A 2 21.17 3.96 -5.22
CA ILE A 2 20.87 2.73 -4.49
C ILE A 2 20.32 1.69 -5.47
N LEU A 3 19.43 2.11 -6.37
CA LEU A 3 18.87 1.24 -7.39
C LEU A 3 19.86 1.02 -8.54
N ASN A 4 19.89 -0.19 -9.06
CA ASN A 4 20.62 -0.53 -10.28
C ASN A 4 19.70 -0.48 -11.52
N GLN A 5 20.29 -0.60 -12.71
CA GLN A 5 19.55 -0.51 -13.98
C GLN A 5 18.48 -1.60 -14.12
N GLU A 6 18.76 -2.84 -13.71
CA GLU A 6 17.75 -3.91 -13.79
C GLU A 6 16.55 -3.64 -12.89
N GLN A 7 16.75 -3.02 -11.72
CA GLN A 7 15.67 -2.64 -10.81
C GLN A 7 14.80 -1.53 -11.41
N PHE A 8 15.38 -0.54 -12.08
CA PHE A 8 14.61 0.46 -12.83
C PHE A 8 13.82 -0.19 -13.96
N SER A 9 14.46 -1.02 -14.78
CA SER A 9 13.81 -1.73 -15.88
C SER A 9 12.67 -2.63 -15.39
N PHE A 10 12.89 -3.35 -14.28
CA PHE A 10 11.89 -4.20 -13.66
C PHE A 10 10.69 -3.40 -13.16
N PHE A 11 10.93 -2.32 -12.39
CA PHE A 11 9.87 -1.45 -11.88
C PHE A 11 9.09 -0.81 -13.02
N LYS A 12 9.77 -0.34 -14.08
CA LYS A 12 9.12 0.24 -15.25
C LYS A 12 8.16 -0.73 -15.92
N VAL A 13 8.58 -1.98 -16.12
CA VAL A 13 7.78 -3.01 -16.78
C VAL A 13 6.67 -3.55 -15.90
N ASN A 14 6.94 -3.78 -14.61
CA ASN A 14 6.05 -4.52 -13.72
C ASN A 14 5.30 -3.67 -12.70
N GLY A 15 5.74 -2.43 -12.47
CA GLY A 15 5.10 -1.45 -11.61
C GLY A 15 5.32 -1.67 -10.12
N TYR A 16 6.14 -2.65 -9.72
CA TYR A 16 6.54 -2.88 -8.34
C TYR A 16 8.02 -3.24 -8.23
N LEU A 17 8.58 -3.15 -7.02
CA LEU A 17 9.95 -3.54 -6.71
C LEU A 17 10.09 -3.96 -5.24
N ILE A 18 10.54 -5.19 -5.02
CA ILE A 18 10.88 -5.77 -3.71
C ILE A 18 12.35 -5.45 -3.42
N ILE A 19 12.60 -4.77 -2.30
CA ILE A 19 13.92 -4.48 -1.75
C ILE A 19 14.06 -5.24 -0.42
N PRO A 20 14.99 -6.21 -0.33
CA PRO A 20 15.11 -7.03 0.87
C PRO A 20 15.80 -6.29 2.02
N LYS A 21 15.35 -6.54 3.25
CA LYS A 21 16.01 -6.17 4.51
C LYS A 21 16.49 -4.70 4.60
N ILE A 22 15.69 -3.77 4.13
CA ILE A 22 16.03 -2.34 4.08
C ILE A 22 15.48 -1.53 5.26
N LEU A 23 14.45 -2.03 5.96
CA LEU A 23 13.98 -1.38 7.18
C LEU A 23 14.91 -1.67 8.36
N ASP A 24 14.99 -0.72 9.29
CA ASP A 24 15.69 -0.90 10.56
C ASP A 24 14.94 -1.92 11.45
N PRO A 25 15.57 -3.05 11.83
CA PRO A 25 14.92 -4.10 12.61
C PRO A 25 14.56 -3.67 14.04
N ALA A 26 15.31 -2.75 14.64
CA ALA A 26 14.96 -2.20 15.94
C ALA A 26 13.71 -1.33 15.87
N LEU A 27 13.55 -0.55 14.80
CA LEU A 27 12.32 0.20 14.54
C LEU A 27 11.14 -0.72 14.19
N CYS A 28 11.34 -1.77 13.39
CA CYS A 28 10.33 -2.80 13.13
C CYS A 28 9.82 -3.43 14.43
N LYS A 29 10.73 -3.82 15.33
CA LYS A 29 10.37 -4.33 16.67
C LYS A 29 9.53 -3.32 17.45
N LYS A 30 9.95 -2.06 17.54
CA LYS A 30 9.20 -1.04 18.29
C LYS A 30 7.83 -0.77 17.66
N ALA A 31 7.70 -0.78 16.33
CA ALA A 31 6.42 -0.65 15.64
C ALA A 31 5.47 -1.79 16.01
N ARG A 32 5.95 -3.04 16.03
CA ARG A 32 5.15 -4.18 16.55
C ARG A 32 4.76 -3.99 18.02
N ASP A 33 5.68 -3.50 18.85
CA ASP A 33 5.40 -3.22 20.26
C ASP A 33 4.27 -2.19 20.41
N LEU A 34 4.23 -1.15 19.57
CA LEU A 34 3.14 -0.17 19.52
C LEU A 34 1.82 -0.77 19.08
N LEU A 35 1.81 -1.62 18.04
CA LEU A 35 0.60 -2.33 17.61
C LEU A 35 0.01 -3.14 18.77
N TRP A 36 0.81 -3.99 19.41
CA TRP A 36 0.33 -4.79 20.54
C TRP A 36 -0.13 -3.96 21.73
N SER A 37 0.50 -2.81 21.97
CA SER A 37 0.14 -1.89 23.05
C SER A 37 -1.15 -1.10 22.78
N SER A 38 -1.65 -1.08 21.55
CA SER A 38 -2.90 -0.39 21.20
C SER A 38 -4.16 -1.19 21.54
N LEU A 39 -4.02 -2.47 21.90
CA LEU A 39 -5.13 -3.31 22.33
C LEU A 39 -5.64 -2.93 23.72
N PRO A 40 -6.96 -3.07 23.98
CA PRO A 40 -7.49 -2.93 25.33
C PRO A 40 -6.95 -4.04 26.25
N LYS A 41 -6.84 -3.76 27.55
CA LYS A 41 -6.25 -4.68 28.54
C LYS A 41 -6.90 -6.06 28.57
N ASP A 42 -8.20 -6.11 28.31
CA ASP A 42 -9.03 -7.30 28.40
C ASP A 42 -9.33 -7.95 27.03
N THR A 43 -8.55 -7.61 26.00
CA THR A 43 -8.62 -8.19 24.65
C THR A 43 -8.51 -9.72 24.62
N ASN A 44 -9.12 -10.40 23.65
CA ASN A 44 -8.96 -11.86 23.48
C ASN A 44 -7.70 -12.25 22.72
N ILE A 45 -7.16 -11.37 21.86
CA ILE A 45 -5.93 -11.65 21.11
C ILE A 45 -4.70 -11.36 21.97
N LYS A 46 -3.80 -12.33 22.10
CA LYS A 46 -2.61 -12.25 22.97
C LYS A 46 -1.34 -12.40 22.15
N ARG A 47 -0.41 -11.47 22.33
CA ARG A 47 0.87 -11.44 21.60
C ARG A 47 1.60 -12.77 21.58
N ASP A 48 1.71 -13.39 22.75
CA ASP A 48 2.53 -14.59 22.96
C ASP A 48 1.73 -15.91 22.81
N ASP A 49 0.46 -15.84 22.39
CA ASP A 49 -0.39 -17.01 22.16
C ASP A 49 -0.98 -17.00 20.75
N LEU A 50 -0.30 -17.70 19.83
CA LEU A 50 -0.70 -17.81 18.42
C LEU A 50 -2.10 -18.40 18.23
N SER A 51 -2.61 -19.21 19.18
CA SER A 51 -3.95 -19.80 19.08
C SER A 51 -5.06 -18.74 19.11
N THR A 52 -4.75 -17.56 19.65
CA THR A 52 -5.68 -16.42 19.74
C THR A 52 -5.65 -15.50 18.51
N HIS A 53 -4.74 -15.74 17.55
CA HIS A 53 -4.55 -14.81 16.41
C HIS A 53 -5.51 -15.10 15.26
N VAL A 54 -6.12 -16.29 15.21
CA VAL A 54 -7.07 -16.66 14.16
C VAL A 54 -8.29 -15.75 14.24
N GLY A 55 -8.57 -15.07 13.13
CA GLY A 55 -9.71 -14.17 13.02
C GLY A 55 -11.02 -14.90 12.73
N PRO A 56 -12.13 -14.13 12.59
CA PRO A 56 -12.18 -12.67 12.70
C PRO A 56 -12.07 -12.19 14.17
N PHE A 57 -11.84 -10.89 14.35
CA PHE A 57 -11.99 -10.24 15.66
C PHE A 57 -13.37 -10.53 16.26
N THR A 58 -13.39 -10.83 17.55
CA THR A 58 -14.62 -11.01 18.33
C THR A 58 -15.25 -9.65 18.65
N GLU A 59 -16.55 -9.61 18.96
CA GLU A 59 -17.28 -8.35 19.27
C GLU A 59 -16.55 -7.47 20.30
N LYS A 60 -15.90 -8.10 21.28
CA LYS A 60 -15.13 -7.41 22.33
C LYS A 60 -13.89 -6.68 21.80
N ASP A 61 -13.28 -7.18 20.74
CA ASP A 61 -12.04 -6.65 20.17
C ASP A 61 -12.29 -5.74 18.96
N ILE A 62 -13.54 -5.60 18.51
CA ILE A 62 -13.91 -4.69 17.43
C ILE A 62 -13.63 -3.24 17.84
N GLU A 63 -13.13 -2.47 16.89
CA GLU A 63 -12.96 -1.02 17.00
C GLU A 63 -13.30 -0.39 15.66
N GLU A 64 -14.15 0.63 15.71
CA GLU A 64 -14.70 1.30 14.53
C GLU A 64 -13.99 2.63 14.24
N ASP A 65 -13.17 3.13 15.17
CA ASP A 65 -12.31 4.27 14.92
C ASP A 65 -11.42 3.99 13.70
N VAL A 66 -11.60 4.79 12.65
CA VAL A 66 -10.89 4.66 11.38
C VAL A 66 -9.37 4.87 11.51
N THR A 67 -8.92 5.45 12.62
CA THR A 67 -7.50 5.60 12.97
C THR A 67 -6.96 4.44 13.81
N ASN A 68 -7.82 3.58 14.36
CA ASN A 68 -7.44 2.38 15.14
C ASN A 68 -8.36 1.18 14.85
N LEU A 69 -8.69 0.96 13.57
CA LEU A 69 -9.73 0.02 13.16
C LEU A 69 -9.37 -1.44 13.47
N ARG A 70 -10.31 -2.18 14.07
CA ARG A 70 -10.27 -3.65 14.18
C ARG A 70 -11.60 -4.22 13.72
N GLN A 71 -11.61 -4.85 12.55
CA GLN A 71 -12.84 -5.34 11.93
C GLN A 71 -12.57 -6.56 11.05
N GLY A 72 -13.34 -7.63 11.26
CA GLY A 72 -13.14 -8.88 10.55
C GLY A 72 -11.73 -9.42 10.77
N TYR A 73 -10.94 -9.55 9.70
CA TYR A 73 -9.55 -10.01 9.76
C TYR A 73 -8.52 -8.86 9.73
N LYS A 74 -8.98 -7.61 9.75
CA LYS A 74 -8.15 -6.41 9.54
C LYS A 74 -7.91 -5.70 10.87
N TRP A 75 -6.66 -5.34 11.12
CA TRP A 75 -6.27 -4.45 12.20
C TRP A 75 -5.38 -3.33 11.66
N GLN A 76 -5.83 -2.09 11.80
CA GLN A 76 -5.17 -0.91 11.26
C GLN A 76 -4.91 0.10 12.38
N LEU A 77 -3.65 0.39 12.66
CA LEU A 77 -3.24 1.41 13.61
C LEU A 77 -2.63 2.58 12.83
N ARG A 78 -3.47 3.56 12.48
CA ARG A 78 -3.10 4.77 11.72
C ARG A 78 -2.81 5.98 12.59
N SER A 79 -3.35 6.01 13.81
CA SER A 79 -3.19 7.13 14.76
C SER A 79 -1.74 7.46 15.10
N ILE A 80 -0.81 6.52 14.92
CA ILE A 80 0.63 6.70 15.13
C ILE A 80 1.38 7.09 13.85
N GLY A 81 0.71 7.23 12.71
CA GLY A 81 1.34 7.36 11.39
C GLY A 81 2.28 8.57 11.25
N THR A 82 2.08 9.60 12.08
CA THR A 82 2.92 10.81 12.13
C THR A 82 3.82 10.87 13.36
N ASP A 83 3.90 9.80 14.17
CA ASP A 83 4.86 9.71 15.27
C ASP A 83 6.28 9.62 14.73
N GLN A 84 7.25 10.16 15.49
CA GLN A 84 8.67 10.14 15.12
C GLN A 84 9.15 8.76 14.70
N LEU A 85 8.79 7.72 15.45
CA LEU A 85 9.16 6.34 15.15
C LEU A 85 8.68 5.87 13.77
N MET A 86 7.44 6.21 13.41
CA MET A 86 6.85 5.82 12.13
C MET A 86 7.49 6.61 10.99
N ILE A 87 7.78 7.89 11.20
CA ILE A 87 8.50 8.71 10.22
C ILE A 87 9.91 8.16 9.99
N ASP A 88 10.65 7.85 11.06
CA ASP A 88 12.01 7.30 10.96
C ASP A 88 12.03 5.93 10.25
N LEU A 89 10.99 5.11 10.47
CA LEU A 89 10.88 3.77 9.87
C LEU A 89 10.51 3.83 8.38
N VAL A 90 9.47 4.59 8.03
CA VAL A 90 8.86 4.59 6.68
C VAL A 90 9.52 5.62 5.76
N TYR A 91 10.00 6.73 6.31
CA TYR A 91 10.68 7.80 5.58
C TYR A 91 12.13 7.91 6.04
N SER A 92 12.80 6.79 6.25
CA SER A 92 14.25 6.76 6.47
C SER A 92 14.99 7.40 5.29
N GLU A 93 16.21 7.88 5.53
CA GLU A 93 17.03 8.51 4.48
C GLU A 93 17.19 7.59 3.25
N VAL A 94 17.41 6.30 3.47
CA VAL A 94 17.59 5.31 2.39
C VAL A 94 16.31 5.11 1.57
N LEU A 95 15.13 5.07 2.21
CA LEU A 95 13.86 4.92 1.48
C LEU A 95 13.48 6.20 0.73
N GLN A 96 13.75 7.37 1.30
CA GLN A 96 13.58 8.65 0.60
C GLN A 96 14.50 8.74 -0.62
N GLN A 97 15.76 8.33 -0.50
CA GLN A 97 16.70 8.29 -1.64
C GLN A 97 16.21 7.35 -2.76
N ILE A 98 15.70 6.16 -2.43
CA ILE A 98 15.10 5.24 -3.42
C ILE A 98 13.87 5.89 -4.10
N ALA A 99 13.00 6.54 -3.32
CA ALA A 99 11.83 7.22 -3.86
C ALA A 99 12.23 8.39 -4.79
N GLU A 100 13.24 9.17 -4.44
CA GLU A 100 13.79 10.23 -5.30
C GLU A 100 14.49 9.69 -6.55
N GLU A 101 15.13 8.53 -6.47
CA GLU A 101 15.69 7.85 -7.64
C GLU A 101 14.62 7.45 -8.65
N LEU A 102 13.40 7.12 -8.19
CA LEU A 102 12.24 6.82 -9.05
C LEU A 102 11.47 8.07 -9.49
N LEU A 103 11.28 9.05 -8.60
CA LEU A 103 10.38 10.19 -8.81
C LEU A 103 11.08 11.49 -9.22
N GLY A 104 12.40 11.56 -9.03
CA GLY A 104 13.21 12.76 -9.26
C GLY A 104 13.74 13.35 -7.95
N LYS A 105 14.97 13.85 -8.00
CA LYS A 105 15.68 14.43 -6.85
C LYS A 105 14.97 15.68 -6.33
N ASP A 106 14.90 15.84 -5.01
CA ASP A 106 14.32 17.00 -4.32
C ASP A 106 12.85 17.27 -4.67
N THR A 107 12.14 16.27 -5.20
CA THR A 107 10.73 16.42 -5.63
C THR A 107 9.72 16.11 -4.54
N LEU A 108 10.12 15.43 -3.46
CA LEU A 108 9.20 14.86 -2.48
C LEU A 108 8.72 15.88 -1.44
N VAL A 109 7.44 15.78 -1.06
CA VAL A 109 6.91 16.41 0.13
C VAL A 109 7.49 15.71 1.35
N LYS A 110 7.96 16.48 2.33
CA LYS A 110 8.53 15.93 3.57
C LYS A 110 7.41 15.52 4.53
N PRO A 111 7.53 14.36 5.20
CA PRO A 111 6.61 14.00 6.27
C PRO A 111 6.77 14.96 7.45
N LYS A 112 5.72 15.06 8.27
CA LYS A 112 5.66 15.95 9.43
C LYS A 112 5.37 15.15 10.70
N ILE A 113 6.32 15.21 11.63
CA ILE A 113 6.16 14.65 12.97
C ILE A 113 5.05 15.38 13.71
N GLY A 114 4.11 14.64 14.30
CA GLY A 114 2.91 15.20 14.94
C GLY A 114 1.98 15.91 13.95
N GLY A 115 2.13 15.63 12.65
CA GLY A 115 1.20 16.07 11.62
C GLY A 115 -0.12 15.30 11.65
N LYS A 116 -0.95 15.56 10.66
CA LYS A 116 -2.25 14.93 10.47
C LYS A 116 -2.11 13.48 9.98
N THR A 117 -2.89 12.58 10.58
CA THR A 117 -2.86 11.15 10.25
C THR A 117 -3.92 10.77 9.22
N MET A 118 -3.63 9.73 8.44
CA MET A 118 -4.58 9.12 7.52
C MET A 118 -5.90 8.75 8.22
N GLY A 119 -7.02 9.15 7.61
CA GLY A 119 -8.36 8.79 8.09
C GLY A 119 -9.06 9.81 8.98
N GLN A 120 -8.46 10.98 9.27
CA GLN A 120 -9.09 12.04 10.09
C GLN A 120 -9.73 13.18 9.31
N HIS A 121 -9.24 13.51 8.11
CA HIS A 121 -9.69 14.66 7.33
C HIS A 121 -9.91 14.28 5.86
N GLY A 122 -11.10 14.51 5.33
CA GLY A 122 -11.52 14.05 4.00
C GLY A 122 -13.03 13.99 3.83
N ALA A 123 -13.52 13.88 2.59
CA ALA A 123 -14.91 13.45 2.38
C ALA A 123 -15.06 12.02 2.93
N ALA A 124 -15.99 11.80 3.86
CA ALA A 124 -16.16 10.52 4.50
C ALA A 124 -16.49 9.42 3.48
N TRP A 125 -15.74 8.32 3.49
CA TRP A 125 -16.22 7.09 2.90
C TRP A 125 -17.28 6.49 3.85
N PRO A 126 -18.11 5.57 3.37
CA PRO A 126 -19.21 5.07 4.15
C PRO A 126 -18.82 3.77 4.84
N GLY A 127 -18.75 3.77 6.17
CA GLY A 127 -18.20 2.64 6.94
C GLY A 127 -16.70 2.42 6.71
N GLY A 128 -16.04 3.39 6.08
CA GLY A 128 -14.60 3.41 5.81
C GLY A 128 -13.98 4.71 6.32
N PRO A 129 -12.64 4.83 6.31
CA PRO A 129 -11.95 6.07 6.70
C PRO A 129 -12.43 7.26 5.88
N VAL A 130 -12.27 8.49 6.34
CA VAL A 130 -12.43 9.67 5.47
C VAL A 130 -11.35 9.69 4.37
N ASP A 131 -11.62 10.37 3.25
CA ASP A 131 -10.69 10.47 2.11
C ASP A 131 -9.29 10.87 2.59
N PRO A 132 -8.28 9.98 2.49
CA PRO A 132 -6.94 10.29 2.97
C PRO A 132 -6.26 11.40 2.15
N ALA A 133 -6.86 11.78 1.00
CA ALA A 133 -6.30 12.73 0.05
C ALA A 133 -6.08 14.15 0.60
N LEU A 134 -6.81 14.58 1.63
CA LEU A 134 -6.71 15.98 2.05
C LEU A 134 -5.53 16.28 2.95
N ASP A 135 -4.96 15.30 3.67
CA ASP A 135 -4.20 15.67 4.87
C ASP A 135 -3.30 14.58 5.50
N ASN A 136 -3.00 13.44 4.86
CA ASN A 136 -2.02 12.53 5.46
C ASN A 136 -0.59 13.10 5.36
N GLU A 137 -0.02 13.56 6.48
CA GLU A 137 1.31 14.19 6.53
C GLU A 137 2.41 13.20 6.97
N GLY A 138 2.14 11.89 7.01
CA GLY A 138 3.10 10.86 7.42
C GLY A 138 2.78 9.48 6.87
N ALA A 139 3.17 8.44 7.60
CA ALA A 139 2.90 7.06 7.19
C ALA A 139 1.40 6.78 7.25
N ARG A 140 0.90 5.86 6.42
CA ARG A 140 -0.49 5.39 6.52
C ARG A 140 -0.74 4.68 7.86
N GLY A 141 0.29 4.08 8.45
CA GLY A 141 0.24 3.37 9.74
C GLY A 141 0.65 1.90 9.64
N ILE A 142 0.31 1.12 10.68
CA ILE A 142 0.52 -0.33 10.73
C ILE A 142 -0.76 -1.05 10.32
N TYR A 143 -0.62 -2.02 9.42
CA TYR A 143 -1.70 -2.83 8.88
C TYR A 143 -1.39 -4.31 9.10
N ALA A 144 -2.28 -4.96 9.84
CA ALA A 144 -2.23 -6.35 10.15
C ALA A 144 -3.41 -7.13 9.56
N THR A 145 -3.13 -8.36 9.13
CA THR A 145 -4.12 -9.32 8.64
C THR A 145 -4.05 -10.59 9.46
N LEU A 146 -5.13 -10.89 10.20
CA LEU A 146 -5.24 -12.10 11.02
C LEU A 146 -5.34 -13.34 10.13
N PRO A 147 -4.79 -14.50 10.55
CA PRO A 147 -5.04 -15.79 9.93
C PRO A 147 -6.53 -16.08 9.76
N TYR A 148 -6.90 -16.65 8.61
CA TYR A 148 -8.28 -16.99 8.29
C TYR A 148 -8.73 -18.32 8.90
N GLY A 149 -7.80 -19.14 9.42
CA GLY A 149 -8.10 -20.45 9.97
C GLY A 149 -8.72 -21.38 8.93
N ASN A 150 -9.90 -21.92 9.24
CA ASN A 150 -10.61 -22.87 8.37
C ASN A 150 -11.58 -22.20 7.37
N LYS A 151 -11.51 -20.87 7.21
CA LYS A 151 -12.32 -20.16 6.22
C LYS A 151 -12.06 -20.72 4.82
N GLU A 152 -13.12 -20.87 4.04
CA GLU A 152 -13.01 -21.29 2.64
C GLU A 152 -12.13 -20.34 1.83
N LYS A 153 -11.54 -20.88 0.76
CA LYS A 153 -10.69 -20.10 -0.14
C LYS A 153 -11.54 -19.14 -0.96
N GLU A 154 -11.19 -17.86 -0.87
CA GLU A 154 -11.83 -16.80 -1.63
C GLU A 154 -11.03 -16.50 -2.89
N PRO A 155 -11.70 -16.09 -3.99
CA PRO A 155 -11.00 -15.60 -5.16
C PRO A 155 -10.21 -14.34 -4.81
N ASP A 156 -9.15 -14.09 -5.58
CA ASP A 156 -8.46 -12.80 -5.53
C ASP A 156 -9.30 -11.74 -6.23
N PHE A 157 -9.31 -10.53 -5.67
CA PHE A 157 -10.01 -9.39 -6.25
C PHE A 157 -9.14 -8.14 -6.09
N CYS A 158 -8.56 -7.68 -7.21
CA CYS A 158 -7.63 -6.56 -7.20
C CYS A 158 -8.34 -5.20 -7.35
N HIS A 159 -7.64 -4.14 -6.98
CA HIS A 159 -8.05 -2.75 -7.17
C HIS A 159 -6.82 -1.87 -7.39
N SER A 160 -7.04 -0.62 -7.82
CA SER A 160 -6.07 0.47 -7.75
C SER A 160 -6.41 1.38 -6.58
N ASP A 161 -5.40 2.05 -5.99
CA ASP A 161 -5.65 2.98 -4.88
C ASP A 161 -6.48 4.18 -5.35
N GLY A 162 -7.39 4.63 -4.49
CA GLY A 162 -8.36 5.68 -4.78
C GLY A 162 -7.83 7.11 -4.63
N HIS A 163 -6.89 7.33 -3.71
CA HIS A 163 -6.37 8.64 -3.36
C HIS A 163 -5.09 8.98 -4.14
N PRO A 164 -4.76 10.27 -4.30
CA PRO A 164 -3.63 10.69 -5.10
C PRO A 164 -2.29 10.53 -4.36
N PHE A 165 -1.33 9.89 -5.03
CA PHE A 165 0.10 9.81 -4.69
C PHE A 165 0.86 9.33 -5.93
N ASN A 166 2.20 9.34 -5.90
CA ASN A 166 3.02 8.91 -7.03
C ASN A 166 3.57 7.48 -6.83
N LEU A 167 4.21 7.25 -5.69
CA LEU A 167 4.85 5.98 -5.32
C LEU A 167 4.44 5.63 -3.89
N SER A 168 4.21 4.36 -3.60
CA SER A 168 3.92 3.91 -2.24
C SER A 168 4.78 2.72 -1.85
N LEU A 169 4.84 2.43 -0.56
CA LEU A 169 5.56 1.28 -0.01
C LEU A 169 4.73 0.48 1.01
N VAL A 170 5.02 -0.82 1.05
CA VAL A 170 4.59 -1.75 2.10
C VAL A 170 5.87 -2.33 2.68
N GLY A 171 6.14 -2.02 3.93
CA GLY A 171 7.28 -2.55 4.67
C GLY A 171 6.87 -3.67 5.61
N LEU A 172 7.48 -4.85 5.49
CA LEU A 172 7.21 -5.98 6.37
C LEU A 172 7.91 -5.77 7.71
N ILE A 173 7.14 -5.60 8.79
CA ILE A 173 7.70 -5.42 10.15
C ILE A 173 7.77 -6.72 10.96
N ASP A 174 7.35 -7.82 10.34
CA ASP A 174 7.54 -9.20 10.77
C ASP A 174 7.68 -10.06 9.51
N GLU A 175 8.16 -11.29 9.66
CA GLU A 175 8.11 -12.28 8.59
C GLU A 175 6.66 -12.55 8.18
N VAL A 176 6.45 -12.60 6.87
CA VAL A 176 5.20 -12.99 6.23
C VAL A 176 5.43 -14.27 5.45
N LEU A 177 4.68 -15.31 5.81
CA LEU A 177 4.76 -16.62 5.16
C LEU A 177 4.09 -16.59 3.76
N PRO A 178 4.43 -17.51 2.85
CA PRO A 178 3.68 -17.69 1.61
C PRO A 178 2.19 -17.90 1.90
N LYS A 179 1.30 -17.22 1.16
CA LYS A 179 -0.16 -17.21 1.44
C LYS A 179 -0.50 -16.67 2.83
N GLY A 180 0.41 -15.92 3.44
CA GLY A 180 0.26 -15.30 4.76
C GLY A 180 -0.43 -13.94 4.73
N GLY A 181 -1.03 -13.54 3.60
CA GLY A 181 -1.73 -12.27 3.47
C GLY A 181 -0.83 -11.06 3.19
N ALA A 182 0.29 -11.29 2.49
CA ALA A 182 1.17 -10.24 2.03
C ALA A 182 0.48 -9.30 1.03
N PHE A 183 1.16 -8.22 0.66
CA PHE A 183 0.72 -7.37 -0.44
C PHE A 183 0.81 -8.16 -1.74
N LYS A 184 -0.30 -8.26 -2.48
CA LYS A 184 -0.37 -9.02 -3.73
C LYS A 184 -0.55 -8.05 -4.89
N VAL A 185 0.26 -8.19 -5.93
CA VAL A 185 0.28 -7.30 -7.09
C VAL A 185 0.02 -8.06 -8.38
N TRP A 186 -0.51 -7.35 -9.39
CA TRP A 186 -0.65 -7.85 -10.76
C TRP A 186 0.40 -7.18 -11.64
N PRO A 187 1.55 -7.83 -11.90
CA PRO A 187 2.67 -7.22 -12.61
C PRO A 187 2.26 -6.63 -13.96
N GLY A 188 2.71 -5.40 -14.25
CA GLY A 188 2.47 -4.72 -15.53
C GLY A 188 1.07 -4.10 -15.69
N SER A 189 0.16 -4.34 -14.73
CA SER A 189 -1.20 -3.80 -14.78
C SER A 189 -1.27 -2.28 -14.74
N HIS A 190 -0.27 -1.59 -14.15
CA HIS A 190 -0.21 -0.13 -14.16
C HIS A 190 -0.20 0.44 -15.58
N LYS A 191 0.52 -0.19 -16.53
CA LYS A 191 0.54 0.25 -17.93
C LYS A 191 -0.81 0.07 -18.63
N ARG A 192 -1.55 -0.99 -18.27
CA ARG A 192 -2.86 -1.31 -18.85
C ARG A 192 -3.96 -0.40 -18.29
N LEU A 193 -3.93 -0.18 -16.98
CA LEU A 193 -4.95 0.59 -16.27
C LEU A 193 -4.74 2.10 -16.41
N TYR A 194 -3.50 2.59 -16.39
CA TYR A 194 -3.20 4.02 -16.49
C TYR A 194 -3.94 4.79 -17.60
N PRO A 195 -3.98 4.33 -18.87
CA PRO A 195 -4.70 5.04 -19.94
C PRO A 195 -6.23 5.01 -19.79
N THR A 196 -6.78 4.16 -18.92
CA THR A 196 -8.25 4.07 -18.69
C THR A 196 -8.79 5.09 -17.68
N PHE A 197 -7.90 5.75 -16.93
CA PHE A 197 -8.30 6.78 -15.97
C PHE A 197 -8.65 8.09 -16.65
N GLN A 198 -9.47 8.91 -16.00
CA GLN A 198 -9.76 10.27 -16.47
C GLN A 198 -8.68 11.27 -16.03
N MET A 199 -7.96 10.96 -14.95
CA MET A 199 -6.98 11.81 -14.29
C MET A 199 -5.71 10.98 -14.00
N GLN A 200 -4.54 11.58 -14.19
CA GLN A 200 -3.25 10.89 -14.12
C GLN A 200 -2.99 10.35 -12.71
N TYR A 201 -3.19 11.17 -11.67
CA TYR A 201 -2.96 10.77 -10.27
C TYR A 201 -4.20 10.78 -9.38
N ASP A 202 -5.36 11.22 -9.86
CA ASP A 202 -6.58 11.24 -9.06
C ASP A 202 -7.74 10.47 -9.72
N GLN A 203 -8.90 10.42 -9.07
CA GLN A 203 -10.09 9.75 -9.58
C GLN A 203 -11.36 10.59 -9.36
N PRO A 204 -12.31 10.61 -10.31
CA PRO A 204 -13.58 11.30 -10.12
C PRO A 204 -14.37 10.68 -8.96
N ARG A 205 -15.06 11.51 -8.19
CA ARG A 205 -15.86 11.07 -7.03
C ARG A 205 -17.30 11.56 -7.14
N ILE A 206 -18.24 10.77 -6.65
CA ILE A 206 -19.62 11.20 -6.43
C ILE A 206 -19.64 12.08 -5.18
N ALA A 207 -20.15 13.31 -5.32
CA ALA A 207 -20.35 14.20 -4.18
C ALA A 207 -21.29 13.56 -3.15
N TYR A 208 -20.86 13.50 -1.89
CA TYR A 208 -21.66 12.95 -0.80
C TYR A 208 -22.60 14.00 -0.22
N TYR A 209 -23.86 13.63 -0.04
CA TYR A 209 -24.85 14.42 0.67
C TYR A 209 -25.53 13.54 1.72
N GLU A 210 -25.60 14.01 2.96
CA GLU A 210 -26.16 13.25 4.10
C GLU A 210 -27.61 12.78 3.83
N HIS A 211 -28.41 13.62 3.19
CA HIS A 211 -29.80 13.33 2.82
C HIS A 211 -29.95 12.46 1.54
N LEU A 212 -28.86 12.15 0.82
CA LEU A 212 -28.83 11.25 -0.33
C LEU A 212 -27.73 10.17 -0.17
N PRO A 213 -27.84 9.28 0.82
CA PRO A 213 -26.72 8.41 1.23
C PRO A 213 -26.49 7.20 0.29
N SER A 214 -27.31 7.05 -0.76
CA SER A 214 -27.33 5.86 -1.64
C SER A 214 -26.17 5.79 -2.63
N TYR A 215 -25.59 6.94 -3.03
CA TYR A 215 -24.49 7.00 -4.00
C TYR A 215 -23.30 7.76 -3.42
N LYS A 216 -22.11 7.17 -3.51
CA LYS A 216 -20.87 7.66 -2.88
C LYS A 216 -19.67 6.89 -3.40
N GLY A 217 -18.50 7.52 -3.41
CA GLY A 217 -17.23 6.89 -3.77
C GLY A 217 -16.71 7.29 -5.15
N ILE A 218 -15.78 6.48 -5.66
CA ILE A 218 -15.09 6.72 -6.93
C ILE A 218 -15.97 6.28 -8.10
N ILE A 219 -15.94 7.06 -9.17
CA ILE A 219 -16.53 6.71 -10.45
C ILE A 219 -15.43 6.15 -11.34
N GLN A 220 -15.49 4.85 -11.60
CA GLN A 220 -14.63 4.20 -12.58
C GLN A 220 -15.19 4.37 -13.99
N SER A 221 -14.30 4.46 -14.97
CA SER A 221 -14.68 4.43 -16.39
C SER A 221 -15.07 3.01 -16.79
N GLU A 222 -15.94 2.86 -17.80
CA GLU A 222 -16.25 1.55 -18.38
C GLU A 222 -14.98 0.84 -18.87
N ALA A 223 -14.06 1.59 -19.49
CA ALA A 223 -12.76 1.08 -19.91
C ALA A 223 -11.92 0.50 -18.75
N TYR A 224 -11.92 1.15 -17.59
CA TYR A 224 -11.24 0.64 -16.39
C TYR A 224 -11.89 -0.66 -15.91
N GLU A 225 -13.22 -0.69 -15.81
CA GLU A 225 -13.99 -1.84 -15.36
C GLU A 225 -13.81 -3.07 -16.26
N GLU A 226 -13.70 -2.86 -17.57
CA GLU A 226 -13.37 -3.93 -18.51
C GLU A 226 -11.92 -4.38 -18.36
N GLU A 227 -10.98 -3.45 -18.27
CA GLU A 227 -9.55 -3.77 -18.27
C GLU A 227 -9.12 -4.44 -16.97
N ILE A 228 -9.63 -4.02 -15.81
CA ILE A 228 -9.31 -4.67 -14.54
C ILE A 228 -9.82 -6.12 -14.49
N LYS A 229 -10.95 -6.42 -15.14
CA LYS A 229 -11.44 -7.80 -15.28
C LYS A 229 -10.49 -8.64 -16.12
N LYS A 230 -9.97 -8.10 -17.23
CA LYS A 230 -8.96 -8.80 -18.05
C LYS A 230 -7.69 -9.04 -17.25
N VAL A 231 -7.17 -8.02 -16.56
CA VAL A 231 -6.00 -8.13 -15.66
C VAL A 231 -6.20 -9.27 -14.65
N MET A 232 -7.35 -9.36 -13.98
CA MET A 232 -7.63 -10.46 -13.04
C MET A 232 -7.69 -11.84 -13.71
N GLN A 233 -8.08 -11.91 -14.99
CA GLN A 233 -8.22 -13.17 -15.74
C GLN A 233 -6.91 -13.66 -16.36
N ASP A 234 -6.09 -12.74 -16.90
CA ASP A 234 -4.95 -13.07 -17.76
C ASP A 234 -3.58 -12.82 -17.11
N THR A 235 -3.53 -12.11 -15.97
CA THR A 235 -2.28 -11.73 -15.32
C THR A 235 -2.14 -12.50 -14.01
N LYS A 236 -1.09 -13.34 -13.92
CA LYS A 236 -0.78 -14.09 -12.71
C LYS A 236 -0.33 -13.12 -11.60
N PRO A 237 -0.98 -13.10 -10.42
CA PRO A 237 -0.55 -12.24 -9.34
C PRO A 237 0.72 -12.74 -8.66
N VAL A 238 1.48 -11.80 -8.10
CA VAL A 238 2.66 -12.06 -7.27
C VAL A 238 2.32 -11.77 -5.81
N ASP A 239 2.48 -12.79 -4.96
CA ASP A 239 2.34 -12.70 -3.51
C ASP A 239 3.67 -12.25 -2.90
N CYS A 240 3.75 -11.00 -2.42
CA CYS A 240 5.00 -10.39 -1.97
C CYS A 240 5.33 -10.73 -0.51
N TYR A 241 5.32 -12.00 -0.16
CA TYR A 241 5.74 -12.49 1.14
C TYR A 241 7.27 -12.36 1.31
N GLY A 242 7.76 -12.35 2.55
CA GLY A 242 9.17 -12.03 2.81
C GLY A 242 9.54 -12.02 4.28
N SER A 243 10.78 -11.64 4.55
CA SER A 243 11.31 -11.49 5.90
C SER A 243 10.98 -10.10 6.45
N GLU A 244 11.11 -9.95 7.76
CA GLU A 244 11.13 -8.62 8.38
C GLU A 244 12.20 -7.73 7.70
N GLY A 245 11.80 -6.50 7.42
CA GLY A 245 12.62 -5.48 6.78
C GLY A 245 12.53 -5.46 5.26
N ASP A 246 11.90 -6.45 4.62
CA ASP A 246 11.63 -6.39 3.19
C ASP A 246 10.59 -5.30 2.90
N VAL A 247 10.79 -4.54 1.82
CA VAL A 247 9.88 -3.48 1.37
C VAL A 247 9.45 -3.74 -0.06
N VAL A 248 8.17 -3.53 -0.35
CA VAL A 248 7.65 -3.48 -1.72
C VAL A 248 7.25 -2.06 -2.05
N PHE A 249 7.90 -1.49 -3.06
CA PHE A 249 7.46 -0.25 -3.71
C PHE A 249 6.46 -0.58 -4.81
N TRP A 250 5.44 0.27 -5.02
CA TRP A 250 4.56 0.17 -6.19
C TRP A 250 4.14 1.53 -6.76
N HIS A 251 3.92 1.52 -8.07
CA HIS A 251 3.31 2.61 -8.82
C HIS A 251 1.83 2.76 -8.47
N HIS A 252 1.33 3.99 -8.28
CA HIS A 252 -0.04 4.26 -7.79
C HIS A 252 -1.18 3.61 -8.60
N ARG A 253 -0.99 3.37 -9.90
CA ARG A 253 -1.95 2.63 -10.77
C ARG A 253 -1.77 1.12 -10.85
N LEU A 254 -0.84 0.53 -10.11
CA LEU A 254 -0.66 -0.92 -10.12
C LEU A 254 -1.89 -1.58 -9.46
N ALA A 255 -2.52 -2.55 -10.13
CA ALA A 255 -3.55 -3.35 -9.51
C ALA A 255 -2.95 -4.24 -8.41
N HIS A 256 -3.59 -4.23 -7.26
CA HIS A 256 -3.13 -4.93 -6.07
C HIS A 256 -4.28 -5.28 -5.13
N MET A 257 -3.98 -6.07 -4.10
CA MET A 257 -4.87 -6.31 -2.96
C MET A 257 -4.07 -6.63 -1.70
N ALA A 258 -4.71 -6.50 -0.54
CA ALA A 258 -4.25 -7.23 0.64
C ALA A 258 -4.53 -8.72 0.39
N GLY A 259 -3.48 -9.55 0.38
CA GLY A 259 -3.63 -10.97 0.16
C GLY A 259 -4.43 -11.66 1.28
N HIS A 260 -5.01 -12.81 0.93
CA HIS A 260 -5.65 -13.69 1.89
C HIS A 260 -4.63 -14.34 2.81
N ASN A 261 -4.88 -14.36 4.13
CA ASN A 261 -3.99 -14.98 5.10
C ASN A 261 -4.46 -16.40 5.45
N TYR A 262 -4.05 -17.38 4.64
CA TYR A 262 -4.26 -18.81 4.90
C TYR A 262 -3.09 -19.47 5.64
N SER A 263 -2.16 -18.67 6.18
CA SER A 263 -1.11 -19.16 7.06
C SER A 263 -1.60 -19.24 8.51
N ASN A 264 -0.72 -19.64 9.43
CA ASN A 264 -0.97 -19.62 10.87
C ASN A 264 -0.33 -18.42 11.58
N LYS A 265 0.19 -17.44 10.82
CA LYS A 265 0.90 -16.27 11.36
C LYS A 265 0.22 -14.99 10.89
N MET A 266 0.02 -14.04 11.80
CA MET A 266 -0.51 -12.72 11.44
C MET A 266 0.48 -11.97 10.55
N ARG A 267 0.01 -11.38 9.45
CA ARG A 267 0.84 -10.49 8.64
C ARG A 267 0.90 -9.14 9.31
N LEU A 268 2.09 -8.59 9.49
CA LEU A 268 2.31 -7.24 10.03
C LEU A 268 3.12 -6.40 9.04
N ALA A 269 2.58 -5.26 8.61
CA ALA A 269 3.28 -4.36 7.71
C ALA A 269 3.00 -2.88 8.01
N VAL A 270 3.94 -2.01 7.64
CA VAL A 270 3.77 -0.56 7.61
C VAL A 270 3.53 -0.09 6.19
N LEU A 271 2.72 0.95 6.02
CA LEU A 271 2.44 1.55 4.72
C LEU A 271 2.77 3.04 4.73
N GLY A 272 3.22 3.57 3.60
CA GLY A 272 3.52 4.99 3.42
C GLY A 272 3.54 5.39 1.96
N ASP A 273 3.24 6.66 1.71
CA ASP A 273 3.18 7.24 0.37
C ASP A 273 4.27 8.29 0.19
N PHE A 274 4.92 8.27 -0.98
CA PHE A 274 5.79 9.34 -1.46
C PHE A 274 5.03 10.17 -2.48
N ILE A 275 4.88 11.45 -2.14
CA ILE A 275 4.12 12.44 -2.89
C ILE A 275 5.09 13.48 -3.41
N LYS A 276 5.00 13.80 -4.70
CA LYS A 276 5.74 14.93 -5.28
C LYS A 276 5.08 16.26 -4.91
N LYS A 277 5.89 17.31 -4.75
CA LYS A 277 5.46 18.69 -4.45
C LYS A 277 4.51 19.26 -5.51
N ASP A 278 4.61 18.78 -6.75
CA ASP A 278 3.80 19.19 -7.89
C ASP A 278 2.54 18.31 -8.08
N LEU A 279 2.22 17.41 -7.13
CA LEU A 279 1.09 16.48 -7.28
C LEU A 279 -0.24 17.23 -7.48
N ASP A 280 -0.51 18.31 -6.75
CA ASP A 280 -1.77 19.04 -6.89
C ASP A 280 -1.95 19.68 -8.28
N GLU A 281 -0.84 20.16 -8.87
CA GLU A 281 -0.83 20.70 -10.24
C GLU A 281 -1.02 19.61 -11.30
N ASN A 282 -0.52 18.40 -11.03
CA ASN A 282 -0.51 17.30 -12.00
C ASN A 282 -1.71 16.36 -11.89
N ARG A 283 -2.33 16.23 -10.71
CA ARG A 283 -3.25 15.11 -10.44
C ARG A 283 -4.50 15.10 -11.30
N ALA A 284 -4.97 16.28 -11.73
CA ALA A 284 -6.15 16.43 -12.58
C ALA A 284 -5.85 16.40 -14.08
N LYS A 285 -4.58 16.36 -14.50
CA LYS A 285 -4.21 16.21 -15.91
C LYS A 285 -4.71 14.85 -16.42
N PRO A 286 -5.07 14.70 -17.71
CA PRO A 286 -5.41 13.39 -18.25
C PRO A 286 -4.18 12.46 -18.24
N PRO A 287 -4.36 11.13 -18.32
CA PRO A 287 -3.25 10.23 -18.59
C PRO A 287 -2.46 10.65 -19.83
N GLN A 288 -1.16 10.44 -19.77
CA GLN A 288 -0.20 10.91 -20.77
C GLN A 288 0.29 9.73 -21.61
N GLU A 289 0.70 9.98 -22.86
CA GLU A 289 1.25 8.92 -23.72
C GLU A 289 2.49 8.28 -23.08
N ASN A 290 3.41 9.11 -22.58
CA ASN A 290 4.47 8.66 -21.69
C ASN A 290 4.02 8.81 -20.23
N MET A 291 3.57 7.71 -19.61
CA MET A 291 3.16 7.69 -18.20
C MET A 291 4.28 8.02 -17.21
N TRP A 292 5.54 7.98 -17.66
CA TRP A 292 6.72 8.26 -16.85
C TRP A 292 7.24 9.68 -17.01
N GLN A 293 6.63 10.53 -17.84
CA GLN A 293 7.22 11.81 -18.25
C GLN A 293 7.60 12.76 -17.11
N ASP A 294 6.92 12.64 -15.97
CA ASP A 294 7.13 13.45 -14.76
C ASP A 294 7.74 12.66 -13.59
N TRP A 295 8.26 11.46 -13.88
CA TRP A 295 9.12 10.66 -13.02
C TRP A 295 10.61 10.93 -13.33
N SER A 296 11.53 10.26 -12.64
CA SER A 296 12.97 10.53 -12.80
C SER A 296 13.48 10.25 -14.23
N LEU A 297 14.56 10.95 -14.60
CA LEU A 297 15.25 10.71 -15.87
C LEU A 297 15.72 9.25 -15.98
N HIS A 298 16.29 8.69 -14.90
CA HIS A 298 16.76 7.30 -14.87
C HIS A 298 15.65 6.30 -15.18
N LEU A 299 14.45 6.49 -14.63
CA LEU A 299 13.31 5.61 -14.93
C LEU A 299 12.81 5.79 -16.37
N ASN A 300 12.80 7.03 -16.89
CA ASN A 300 12.46 7.30 -18.29
C ASN A 300 13.45 6.64 -19.26
N GLU A 301 14.74 6.70 -18.96
CA GLU A 301 15.82 6.15 -19.80
C GLU A 301 16.02 4.64 -19.63
N ALA A 302 15.54 4.06 -18.53
CA ALA A 302 15.65 2.62 -18.29
C ALA A 302 15.04 1.79 -19.42
N THR A 303 15.73 0.72 -19.80
CA THR A 303 15.24 -0.23 -20.79
C THR A 303 14.02 -0.98 -20.24
N GLU A 304 13.23 -1.59 -21.12
CA GLU A 304 12.13 -2.48 -20.70
C GLU A 304 12.57 -3.94 -20.66
N THR A 305 13.84 -4.17 -20.35
CA THR A 305 14.48 -5.49 -20.33
C THR A 305 15.24 -5.70 -19.03
N TYR A 306 15.13 -6.90 -18.47
CA TYR A 306 15.79 -7.32 -17.24
C TYR A 306 16.06 -8.83 -17.31
N SER A 307 17.03 -9.32 -16.55
CA SER A 307 17.37 -10.73 -16.51
C SER A 307 16.31 -11.61 -15.84
N ASP A 308 16.33 -12.91 -16.13
CA ASP A 308 15.57 -13.92 -15.38
C ASP A 308 15.96 -13.95 -13.89
N GLU A 309 17.21 -13.61 -13.56
CA GLU A 309 17.66 -13.51 -12.17
C GLU A 309 16.89 -12.39 -11.45
N MET A 310 16.81 -11.19 -12.06
CA MET A 310 16.00 -10.10 -11.55
C MET A 310 14.53 -10.53 -11.40
N ALA A 311 13.96 -11.20 -12.40
CA ALA A 311 12.59 -11.70 -12.34
C ALA A 311 12.34 -12.68 -11.18
N ARG A 312 13.28 -13.61 -10.92
CA ARG A 312 13.20 -14.56 -9.78
C ARG A 312 13.33 -13.85 -8.44
N LEU A 313 14.25 -12.89 -8.31
CA LEU A 313 14.42 -12.09 -7.10
C LEU A 313 13.14 -11.31 -6.74
N GLN A 314 12.35 -10.96 -7.75
CA GLN A 314 11.08 -10.26 -7.60
C GLN A 314 9.87 -11.20 -7.50
N ARG A 315 10.09 -12.52 -7.50
CA ARG A 315 9.04 -13.56 -7.44
C ARG A 315 8.10 -13.57 -8.65
N LEU A 316 8.51 -12.97 -9.77
CA LEU A 316 7.72 -12.95 -11.00
C LEU A 316 7.66 -14.33 -11.66
N ILE A 317 8.79 -15.05 -11.65
CA ILE A 317 8.96 -16.40 -12.21
C ILE A 317 9.63 -17.35 -11.22
#